data_AF-A0A1C6KGB6-F1
#
_entry.id   AF-A0A1C6KGB6-F1
#
_cell.length_a   1.000
_cell.length_b   1.000
_cell.length_c   1.000
_cell.angle_alpha   90.00
_cell.angle_beta   90.00
_cell.angle_gamma   90.00
#
_symmetry.space_group_name_H-M   'P 1'
#
loop_
_entity.id
_entity.type
_entity.pdbx_description
1 polymer ?
#
loop_
_entity_poly.entity_id
_entity_poly.type
_entity_poly.pdbx_seq_one_letter_code
_entity_poly.pdbx_strand_id
1 'polypeptide(L)'
;MLLGADFPPPSGYIWIAILIAILDYIQYKYLRNFLVELRKNKKKSFIDNIIFFLIGGIAISSLILIVRLNLMLSQPFVNWITFIIVVTFVGVIYGILFWIFNYILVKYFAK
;
A
#
# COMPACT_ATOMS: atom_id res chain seq x y z
N MET A 1 3.42 -33.37 5.18
CA MET A 1 2.52 -33.33 4.00
C MET A 1 1.89 -31.94 3.97
N LEU A 2 2.31 -31.07 3.05
CA LEU A 2 1.72 -29.73 2.88
C LEU A 2 0.36 -29.92 2.18
N LEU A 3 -0.69 -30.16 2.97
CA LEU A 3 -2.07 -30.47 2.54
C LEU A 3 -2.85 -29.20 2.12
N GLY A 4 -2.21 -28.30 1.37
CA GLY A 4 -2.89 -27.18 0.74
C GLY A 4 -3.38 -27.60 -0.64
N ALA A 5 -4.66 -27.33 -0.97
CA ALA A 5 -5.23 -27.63 -2.29
C ALA A 5 -4.49 -26.97 -3.46
N ASP A 6 -3.65 -25.96 -3.17
CA ASP A 6 -2.87 -25.18 -4.14
C ASP A 6 -1.38 -25.56 -4.20
N PHE A 7 -1.00 -26.76 -3.71
CA PHE A 7 0.38 -27.24 -3.82
C PHE A 7 0.64 -28.04 -5.12
N PRO A 8 1.75 -27.78 -5.85
CA PRO A 8 2.76 -26.75 -5.56
C PRO A 8 2.28 -25.35 -5.93
N PRO A 9 2.65 -24.32 -5.13
CA PRO A 9 2.27 -22.95 -5.43
C PRO A 9 2.81 -22.55 -6.82
N PRO A 10 2.04 -21.78 -7.62
CA PRO A 10 2.49 -21.31 -8.92
C PRO A 10 3.83 -20.58 -8.82
N SER A 11 4.65 -20.62 -9.86
CA SER A 11 5.97 -19.97 -9.88
C SER A 11 5.93 -18.47 -9.58
N GLY A 12 4.80 -17.80 -9.84
CA GLY A 12 4.55 -16.39 -9.50
C GLY A 12 4.36 -16.12 -7.99
N TYR A 13 4.07 -17.13 -7.18
CA TYR A 13 3.78 -16.98 -5.76
C TYR A 13 4.95 -16.41 -4.97
N ILE A 14 6.18 -16.89 -5.23
CA ILE A 14 7.38 -16.45 -4.50
C ILE A 14 7.62 -14.93 -4.68
N TRP A 15 7.36 -14.41 -5.88
CA TRP A 15 7.53 -12.99 -6.20
C TRP A 15 6.51 -12.11 -5.47
N ILE A 16 5.27 -12.59 -5.34
CA ILE A 16 4.22 -11.92 -4.57
C ILE A 16 4.59 -11.94 -3.08
N ALA A 17 5.05 -13.07 -2.55
CA ALA A 17 5.46 -13.18 -1.16
C ALA A 17 6.62 -12.21 -0.82
N ILE A 18 7.63 -12.11 -1.69
CA ILE A 18 8.73 -11.15 -1.53
C ILE A 18 8.22 -9.72 -1.58
N LEU A 19 7.34 -9.39 -2.53
CA LEU A 19 6.76 -8.05 -2.63
C LEU A 19 5.99 -7.67 -1.36
N ILE A 20 5.16 -8.58 -0.84
CA ILE A 20 4.42 -8.38 0.41
C ILE A 20 5.39 -8.15 1.57
N ALA A 21 6.43 -8.96 1.72
CA ALA A 21 7.41 -8.80 2.79
C ALA A 21 8.12 -7.44 2.73
N ILE A 22 8.44 -6.94 1.53
CA ILE A 22 9.03 -5.62 1.34
C ILE A 22 8.03 -4.52 1.73
N LEU A 23 6.78 -4.61 1.26
CA LEU A 23 5.73 -3.63 1.57
C LEU A 23 5.44 -3.59 3.07
N ASP A 24 5.36 -4.74 3.73
CA ASP A 24 5.16 -4.86 5.17
C ASP A 24 6.30 -4.20 5.95
N TYR A 25 7.55 -4.42 5.53
CA TYR A 25 8.70 -3.79 6.17
C TYR A 25 8.68 -2.27 6.03
N ILE A 26 8.34 -1.75 4.84
CA ILE A 26 8.19 -0.32 4.60
C ILE A 26 7.07 0.25 5.47
N GLN A 27 5.91 -0.41 5.49
CA GLN A 27 4.75 0.01 6.27
C GLN A 27 5.02 -0.04 7.77
N TYR A 28 5.77 -1.02 8.25
CA TYR A 28 6.21 -1.10 9.65
C TYR A 28 7.09 0.10 10.03
N LYS A 29 8.11 0.39 9.22
CA LYS A 29 9.00 1.55 9.46
C LYS A 29 8.22 2.86 9.45
N TYR A 30 7.30 3.01 8.50
CA TYR A 30 6.43 4.17 8.41
C TYR A 30 5.53 4.29 9.66
N LEU A 31 4.78 3.23 10.00
CA LEU A 31 3.86 3.19 11.14
C LEU A 31 4.57 3.55 12.45
N ARG A 32 5.78 3.01 12.68
CA ARG A 32 6.56 3.32 13.89
C ARG A 32 6.80 4.83 14.05
N ASN A 33 7.21 5.51 12.99
CA ASN A 33 7.45 6.95 13.02
C ASN A 33 6.13 7.73 13.11
N PHE A 34 5.15 7.33 12.30
CA PHE A 34 3.83 7.94 12.26
C PHE A 34 3.14 7.93 13.62
N LEU A 35 3.16 6.82 14.36
CA LEU A 35 2.57 6.74 15.70
C LEU A 35 3.23 7.69 16.72
N VAL A 36 4.55 7.87 16.63
CA VAL A 36 5.28 8.83 17.50
C VAL A 36 4.84 10.26 17.19
N GLU A 37 4.65 10.60 15.91
CA GLU A 37 4.19 11.92 15.50
C GLU A 37 2.71 12.16 15.84
N LEU A 38 1.88 11.14 15.68
CA LEU A 38 0.46 11.17 16.01
C LEU A 38 0.25 11.41 17.51
N ARG A 39 1.02 10.74 18.38
CA ARG A 39 1.01 10.97 19.83
C ARG A 39 1.40 12.40 20.21
N LYS A 40 2.29 13.03 19.44
CA LYS A 40 2.69 14.42 19.63
C LYS A 40 1.66 15.43 19.08
N ASN A 41 0.47 14.98 18.66
CA ASN A 41 -0.61 15.80 18.09
C ASN A 41 -0.15 16.73 16.95
N LYS A 42 0.85 16.31 16.17
CA LYS A 42 1.32 17.11 15.03
C LYS A 42 0.26 17.07 13.93
N LYS A 43 -0.36 18.21 13.63
CA LYS A 43 -1.31 18.37 12.50
C LYS A 43 -0.75 17.89 11.14
N LYS A 44 0.58 17.94 10.96
CA LYS A 44 1.27 17.44 9.75
C LYS A 44 1.14 15.93 9.54
N SER A 45 0.92 15.14 10.60
CA SER A 45 0.82 13.67 10.52
C SER A 45 -0.24 13.17 9.53
N PHE A 46 -1.37 13.87 9.41
CA PHE A 46 -2.40 13.51 8.42
C PHE A 46 -1.91 13.70 6.99
N ILE A 47 -1.31 14.86 6.69
CA ILE A 47 -0.83 15.19 5.34
C ILE A 47 0.29 14.23 4.94
N ASP A 48 1.26 14.00 5.84
CA ASP A 48 2.38 13.09 5.59
C ASP A 48 1.89 11.66 5.33
N ASN A 49 0.83 11.23 6.01
CA ASN A 49 0.14 9.96 5.75
C ASN A 49 -0.54 9.90 4.38
N ILE A 50 -1.29 10.94 4.00
CA ILE A 50 -1.92 10.97 2.68
C ILE A 50 -0.86 10.95 1.58
N ILE A 51 0.24 11.68 1.73
CA ILE A 51 1.35 11.67 0.78
C ILE A 51 1.97 10.27 0.69
N PHE A 52 2.21 9.60 1.83
CA PHE A 52 2.77 8.26 1.86
C PHE A 52 1.89 7.26 1.08
N PHE A 53 0.57 7.24 1.32
CA PHE A 53 -0.35 6.35 0.62
C PHE A 53 -0.56 6.73 -0.86
N LEU A 54 -0.50 8.02 -1.19
CA LEU A 54 -0.57 8.49 -2.58
C LEU A 54 0.66 8.03 -3.37
N ILE A 55 1.86 8.23 -2.84
CA ILE A 55 3.11 7.76 -3.46
C ILE A 55 3.09 6.23 -3.56
N GLY A 56 2.67 5.54 -2.51
CA GLY A 56 2.53 4.08 -2.50
C GLY A 56 1.58 3.56 -3.58
N GLY A 57 0.42 4.18 -3.75
CA GLY A 57 -0.56 3.83 -4.79
C GLY A 57 -0.02 4.03 -6.22
N ILE A 58 0.69 5.14 -6.46
CA ILE A 58 1.36 5.40 -7.74
C ILE A 58 2.48 4.36 -7.98
N ALA A 59 3.30 4.08 -6.97
CA ALA A 59 4.40 3.13 -7.08
C ALA A 59 3.91 1.70 -7.37
N ILE A 60 2.88 1.24 -6.64
CA ILE A 60 2.30 -0.10 -6.83
C ILE A 60 1.63 -0.20 -8.20
N SER A 61 0.81 0.78 -8.59
CA SER A 61 0.17 0.76 -9.91
C SER A 61 1.19 0.76 -11.05
N SER A 62 2.26 1.56 -10.93
CA SER A 62 3.37 1.57 -11.90
C SER A 62 4.09 0.23 -11.94
N LEU A 63 4.38 -0.38 -10.79
CA LEU A 63 5.01 -1.70 -10.72
C LEU A 63 4.16 -2.78 -11.37
N ILE A 64 2.84 -2.78 -11.14
CA ILE A 64 1.91 -3.72 -11.79
C ILE A 64 1.92 -3.54 -13.31
N LEU A 65 1.92 -2.29 -13.80
CA LEU A 65 1.98 -2.01 -15.23
C LEU A 65 3.31 -2.48 -15.85
N ILE A 66 4.43 -2.29 -15.16
CA ILE A 66 5.75 -2.79 -15.59
C ILE A 66 5.76 -4.32 -15.66
N VAL A 67 5.24 -5.00 -14.64
CA VAL A 67 5.14 -6.47 -14.63
C VAL A 67 4.22 -6.97 -15.76
N ARG A 68 3.22 -6.18 -16.14
CA ARG A 68 2.27 -6.47 -17.21
C ARG A 68 2.57 -5.68 -18.49
N LEU A 69 3.83 -5.41 -18.81
CA LEU A 69 4.22 -4.54 -19.93
C LEU A 69 3.58 -4.90 -21.27
N ASN A 70 3.50 -6.20 -21.60
CA ASN A 70 2.88 -6.63 -22.87
C ASN A 70 1.37 -6.31 -22.93
N LEU A 71 0.67 -6.54 -21.80
CA LEU A 71 -0.74 -6.21 -21.63
C LEU A 71 -0.94 -4.70 -21.62
N MET A 72 -0.04 -3.97 -20.97
CA MET A 72 0.03 -2.51 -21.01
C MET A 72 0.08 -2.10 -22.49
N LEU A 73 1.16 -2.34 -23.22
CA LEU A 73 1.37 -1.91 -24.61
C LEU A 73 0.24 -2.28 -25.60
N SER A 74 -0.53 -3.34 -25.33
CA SER A 74 -1.70 -3.74 -26.14
C SER A 74 -2.96 -2.89 -25.94
N GLN A 75 -3.00 -2.03 -24.92
CA GLN A 75 -4.17 -1.25 -24.53
C GLN A 75 -3.96 0.26 -24.79
N PRO A 76 -5.04 1.02 -25.01
CA PRO A 76 -4.94 2.48 -25.11
C PRO A 76 -4.33 3.12 -23.86
N PHE A 77 -3.55 4.18 -24.05
CA PHE A 77 -2.91 4.94 -22.96
C PHE A 77 -3.87 5.41 -21.87
N VAL A 78 -5.11 5.77 -22.24
CA VAL A 78 -6.19 6.17 -21.33
C VAL A 78 -6.50 5.07 -20.31
N ASN A 79 -6.41 3.79 -20.69
CA ASN A 79 -6.70 2.68 -19.79
C ASN A 79 -5.65 2.58 -18.68
N TRP A 80 -4.38 2.83 -18.98
CA TRP A 80 -3.31 2.78 -17.97
C TRP A 80 -3.38 3.97 -17.03
N ILE A 81 -3.65 5.17 -17.55
CA ILE A 81 -3.88 6.35 -16.69
C ILE A 81 -5.07 6.08 -15.76
N THR A 82 -6.17 5.58 -16.30
CA THR A 82 -7.37 5.28 -15.51
C THR A 82 -7.04 4.27 -14.41
N PHE A 83 -6.27 3.22 -14.74
CA PHE A 83 -5.81 2.24 -13.75
C PHE A 83 -4.98 2.89 -12.63
N ILE A 84 -3.99 3.73 -12.97
CA ILE A 84 -3.16 4.43 -11.98
C ILE A 84 -4.03 5.31 -11.08
N ILE A 85 -4.96 6.07 -11.66
CA ILE A 85 -5.88 6.95 -10.91
C ILE A 85 -6.72 6.12 -9.94
N VAL A 86 -7.34 5.03 -10.40
CA VAL A 86 -8.20 4.18 -9.57
C VAL A 86 -7.41 3.55 -8.43
N VAL A 87 -6.26 2.95 -8.71
CA VAL A 87 -5.43 2.31 -7.68
C VAL A 87 -4.91 3.33 -6.67
N THR A 88 -4.48 4.52 -7.14
CA THR A 88 -4.03 5.60 -6.26
C THR A 88 -5.16 6.13 -5.40
N PHE A 89 -6.36 6.31 -5.97
CA PHE A 89 -7.53 6.75 -5.23
C PHE A 89 -7.92 5.76 -4.12
N VAL A 90 -7.92 4.46 -4.43
CA VAL A 90 -8.10 3.40 -3.44
C VAL A 90 -7.01 3.47 -2.35
N GLY A 91 -5.76 3.69 -2.73
CA GLY A 91 -4.65 3.91 -1.79
C GLY A 91 -4.90 5.08 -0.84
N VAL A 92 -5.38 6.21 -1.35
CA VAL A 92 -5.73 7.39 -0.53
C VAL A 92 -6.87 7.08 0.44
N ILE A 93 -7.92 6.37 0.00
CA ILE A 93 -9.01 5.93 0.89
C ILE A 93 -8.44 5.07 2.03
N TYR A 94 -7.57 4.11 1.71
CA TYR A 94 -6.89 3.32 2.74
C TYR A 94 -6.05 4.18 3.68
N GLY A 95 -5.34 5.19 3.16
CA GLY A 95 -4.60 6.14 3.98
C GLY A 95 -5.48 6.90 4.96
N ILE A 96 -6.65 7.37 4.53
CA ILE A 96 -7.62 8.05 5.41
C ILE A 96 -8.08 7.09 6.51
N LEU A 97 -8.51 5.88 6.16
CA LEU A 97 -8.98 4.88 7.12
C LEU A 97 -7.87 4.48 8.11
N PHE A 98 -6.65 4.29 7.61
CA PHE A 98 -5.47 3.98 8.41
C PHE A 98 -5.18 5.10 9.42
N TRP A 99 -5.25 6.36 9.01
CA TRP A 99 -5.07 7.48 9.92
C TRP A 99 -6.16 7.52 10.99
N ILE A 100 -7.44 7.40 10.61
CA ILE A 100 -8.58 7.42 11.54
C ILE A 100 -8.41 6.30 12.58
N PHE A 101 -8.13 5.08 12.13
CA PHE A 101 -7.95 3.93 12.99
C PHE A 101 -6.81 4.15 14.00
N ASN A 102 -5.64 4.56 13.52
CA ASN A 102 -4.48 4.79 14.40
C ASN A 102 -4.69 6.00 15.33
N TYR A 103 -5.41 7.03 14.88
CA TYR A 103 -5.75 8.18 15.72
C TYR A 103 -6.65 7.75 16.89
N ILE A 104 -7.69 6.97 16.62
CA ILE A 104 -8.55 6.37 17.65
C ILE A 104 -7.69 5.52 18.60
N LEU A 105 -6.84 4.63 18.07
CA LEU A 105 -5.99 3.80 18.90
C LEU A 105 -5.09 4.61 19.85
N VAL A 106 -4.38 5.60 19.32
CA VAL A 106 -3.50 6.45 20.14
C VAL A 106 -4.31 7.24 21.16
N LYS A 107 -5.47 7.78 20.78
CA LYS A 107 -6.31 8.58 21.69
C LYS A 107 -6.87 7.78 22.88
N TYR A 108 -7.24 6.51 22.66
CA TYR A 108 -7.90 5.70 23.69
C TYR A 108 -6.96 4.72 24.42
N PHE A 109 -5.90 4.24 23.77
CA PHE A 109 -5.04 3.19 24.32
C PHE A 109 -3.60 3.62 24.60
N ALA A 110 -3.11 4.70 23.98
CA ALA A 110 -1.79 5.24 24.31
C ALA A 110 -1.91 6.29 25.43
N LYS A 111 -2.15 5.82 26.65
CA LYS A 111 -1.82 6.59 27.87
C LYS A 111 -0.31 6.57 28.09
#